data_AF-A0A9Q4ADX0-F1
#
_entry.id   AF-A0A9Q4ADX0-F1
#
_cell.length_a   1.000
_cell.length_b   1.000
_cell.length_c   1.000
_cell.angle_alpha   90.00
_cell.angle_beta   90.00
_cell.angle_gamma   90.00
#
_symmetry.space_group_name_H-M   'P 1'
#
loop_
_entity.id
_entity.type
_entity.pdbx_description
1 polymer ?
#
loop_
_entity_poly.entity_id
_entity_poly.type
_entity_poly.pdbx_seq_one_letter_code
_entity_poly.pdbx_strand_id
1 'polypeptide(L)'
;IEKIIVEVPRHCKLNMRSEKENKIIFSGSANMEAENKEKAKEFLNNEYIITKSSGNTMYVSFLDTSTYNNRFEDSCPYKFNLSIPEGKKVEINGEGNSLDLALDSIKSDWVIDNINNVKVRLGKSIDVKLEASVYGTEALGGNAKWETANIENVEEINKVKGKLVYGEGKNSIDIITNGEVEVNTLE
;
A
#
# COMPACT_ATOMS: atom_id res chain seq x y z
N ILE A 1 -4.27 12.67 15.40
CA ILE A 1 -3.68 11.68 14.46
C ILE A 1 -2.85 12.41 13.41
N GLU A 2 -1.55 12.14 13.40
CA GLU A 2 -0.52 12.70 12.50
C GLU A 2 0.09 11.61 11.60
N LYS A 3 0.17 10.37 12.10
CA LYS A 3 0.67 9.19 11.37
C LYS A 3 -0.41 8.13 11.25
N ILE A 4 -0.44 7.46 10.10
CA ILE A 4 -1.26 6.29 9.85
C ILE A 4 -0.33 5.13 9.48
N ILE A 5 -0.47 4.00 10.16
CA ILE A 5 0.24 2.76 9.86
C ILE A 5 -0.79 1.78 9.30
N VAL A 6 -0.51 1.23 8.13
CA VAL A 6 -1.34 0.26 7.42
C VAL A 6 -0.60 -1.07 7.39
N GLU A 7 -1.12 -2.06 8.11
CA GLU A 7 -0.59 -3.42 8.18
C GLU A 7 -1.33 -4.29 7.15
N VAL A 8 -0.65 -4.65 6.07
CA VAL A 8 -1.20 -5.44 4.97
C VAL A 8 -0.97 -6.94 5.23
N PRO A 9 -2.04 -7.75 5.35
CA PRO A 9 -1.87 -9.18 5.61
C PRO A 9 -1.21 -9.91 4.45
N ARG A 10 -0.66 -11.08 4.78
CA ARG A 10 -0.05 -11.96 3.80
C ARG A 10 -1.04 -12.32 2.69
N HIS A 11 -0.54 -12.44 1.46
CA HIS A 11 -1.33 -12.81 0.27
C HIS A 11 -2.45 -11.83 -0.12
N CYS A 12 -2.57 -10.67 0.54
CA CYS A 12 -3.57 -9.68 0.20
C CYS A 12 -3.12 -8.76 -0.93
N LYS A 13 -4.09 -8.35 -1.76
CA LYS A 13 -3.96 -7.22 -2.67
C LYS A 13 -4.67 -6.01 -2.06
N LEU A 14 -3.96 -4.90 -1.95
CA LEU A 14 -4.47 -3.63 -1.46
C LEU A 14 -4.46 -2.58 -2.56
N ASN A 15 -5.60 -1.91 -2.77
CA ASN A 15 -5.67 -0.71 -3.59
C ASN A 15 -5.70 0.51 -2.68
N MET A 16 -4.83 1.49 -2.91
CA MET A 16 -4.77 2.70 -2.12
C MET A 16 -4.85 3.97 -2.95
N ARG A 17 -5.38 5.03 -2.35
CA ARG A 17 -5.35 6.37 -2.92
C ARG A 17 -5.19 7.48 -1.90
N SER A 18 -4.68 8.61 -2.36
CA SER A 18 -4.70 9.87 -1.60
C SER A 18 -6.12 10.44 -1.53
N GLU A 19 -6.49 11.00 -0.38
CA GLU A 19 -7.73 11.73 -0.11
C GLU A 19 -7.42 13.16 0.33
N LYS A 20 -8.15 14.14 -0.19
CA LYS A 20 -7.92 15.57 0.13
C LYS A 20 -8.54 15.93 1.46
N GLU A 21 -9.68 15.32 1.77
CA GLU A 21 -10.35 15.52 3.04
C GLU A 21 -9.61 14.77 4.16
N ASN A 22 -9.72 15.29 5.40
CA ASN A 22 -9.16 14.63 6.57
C ASN A 22 -10.06 13.46 7.04
N LYS A 23 -10.27 12.47 6.17
CA LYS A 23 -11.05 11.25 6.41
C LYS A 23 -10.36 10.03 5.83
N ILE A 24 -10.56 8.88 6.45
CA ILE A 24 -10.16 7.59 5.91
C ILE A 24 -11.41 6.91 5.37
N ILE A 25 -11.36 6.42 4.13
CA ILE A 25 -12.44 5.64 3.53
C ILE A 25 -11.91 4.25 3.23
N PHE A 26 -12.62 3.23 3.70
CA PHE A 26 -12.33 1.85 3.37
C PHE A 26 -13.51 1.22 2.61
N SER A 27 -13.19 0.27 1.74
CA SER A 27 -14.17 -0.64 1.15
C SER A 27 -13.52 -1.96 0.80
N GLY A 28 -14.34 -2.98 0.60
CA GLY A 28 -13.87 -4.31 0.24
C GLY A 28 -14.98 -5.17 -0.31
N SER A 29 -14.66 -6.43 -0.57
CA SER A 29 -15.63 -7.47 -0.92
C SER A 29 -15.35 -8.69 -0.07
N ALA A 30 -16.34 -9.55 0.11
CA ALA A 30 -16.15 -10.83 0.78
C ALA A 30 -16.96 -11.92 0.09
N ASN A 31 -16.37 -13.10 -0.08
CA ASN A 31 -17.12 -14.30 -0.42
C ASN A 31 -17.57 -14.94 0.89
N MET A 32 -18.84 -15.30 0.99
CA MET A 32 -19.42 -15.82 2.23
C MET A 32 -20.16 -17.12 1.93
N GLU A 33 -19.92 -18.14 2.74
CA GLU A 33 -20.66 -19.39 2.74
C GLU A 33 -21.63 -19.38 3.93
N ALA A 34 -22.92 -19.58 3.68
CA ALA A 34 -23.94 -19.55 4.73
C ALA A 34 -25.08 -20.48 4.36
N GLU A 35 -25.78 -20.98 5.39
CA GLU A 35 -26.94 -21.88 5.21
C GLU A 35 -28.09 -21.22 4.42
N ASN A 36 -28.26 -19.90 4.58
CA ASN A 36 -29.29 -19.12 3.91
C ASN A 36 -28.91 -17.63 3.85
N LYS A 37 -29.73 -16.85 3.15
CA LYS A 37 -29.50 -15.42 2.90
C LYS A 37 -29.54 -14.59 4.18
N GLU A 38 -30.40 -14.93 5.13
CA GLU A 38 -30.52 -14.24 6.41
C GLU A 38 -29.24 -14.39 7.23
N LYS A 39 -28.70 -15.61 7.33
CA LYS A 39 -27.41 -15.90 7.95
C LYS A 39 -26.25 -15.20 7.24
N ALA A 40 -26.23 -15.21 5.90
CA ALA A 40 -25.21 -14.49 5.14
C ALA A 40 -25.18 -12.99 5.43
N LYS A 41 -26.35 -12.37 5.70
CA LYS A 41 -26.42 -10.94 6.05
C LYS A 41 -25.85 -10.63 7.43
N GLU A 42 -25.82 -11.59 8.35
CA GLU A 42 -25.23 -11.39 9.68
C GLU A 42 -23.73 -11.09 9.56
N PHE A 43 -23.03 -11.80 8.66
CA PHE A 43 -21.59 -11.61 8.39
C PHE A 43 -21.25 -10.22 7.87
N LEU A 44 -22.18 -9.48 7.25
CA LEU A 44 -21.95 -8.09 6.83
C LEU A 44 -21.63 -7.16 8.01
N ASN A 45 -21.97 -7.56 9.24
CA ASN A 45 -21.69 -6.79 10.44
C ASN A 45 -20.35 -7.16 11.11
N ASN A 46 -19.62 -8.14 10.57
CA ASN A 46 -18.31 -8.51 11.10
C ASN A 46 -17.28 -7.39 10.87
N GLU A 47 -16.31 -7.28 11.78
CA GLU A 47 -15.22 -6.32 11.66
C GLU A 47 -14.14 -6.85 10.72
N TYR A 48 -14.18 -6.45 9.44
CA TYR A 48 -13.17 -6.83 8.45
C TYR A 48 -11.90 -5.98 8.45
N ILE A 49 -11.99 -4.79 9.04
CA ILE A 49 -10.92 -3.80 9.15
C ILE A 49 -10.87 -3.34 10.59
N ILE A 50 -9.69 -3.48 11.19
CA ILE A 50 -9.46 -3.17 12.59
C ILE A 50 -8.71 -1.84 12.63
N THR A 51 -9.24 -0.89 13.40
CA THR A 51 -8.57 0.38 13.65
C THR A 51 -8.27 0.54 15.11
N LYS A 52 -7.03 0.93 15.43
CA LYS A 52 -6.58 1.23 16.80
C LYS A 52 -5.83 2.55 16.78
N SER A 53 -5.99 3.35 17.83
CA SER A 53 -5.26 4.61 17.97
C SER A 53 -4.39 4.56 19.22
N SER A 54 -3.15 5.01 19.10
CA SER A 54 -2.22 5.21 20.21
C SER A 54 -1.49 6.53 20.03
N GLY A 55 -1.78 7.50 20.91
CA GLY A 55 -1.29 8.87 20.80
C GLY A 55 -1.68 9.51 19.45
N ASN A 56 -0.68 9.98 18.71
CA ASN A 56 -0.86 10.59 17.39
C ASN A 56 -0.83 9.58 16.22
N THR A 57 -0.80 8.28 16.49
CA THR A 57 -0.72 7.24 15.47
C THR A 57 -2.02 6.44 15.41
N MET A 58 -2.56 6.27 14.21
CA MET A 58 -3.64 5.32 13.93
C MET A 58 -3.06 4.10 13.21
N TYR A 59 -3.41 2.92 13.69
CA TYR A 59 -3.09 1.63 13.10
C TYR A 59 -4.34 1.12 12.40
N VAL A 60 -4.17 0.73 11.14
CA VAL A 60 -5.20 0.13 10.29
C VAL A 60 -4.69 -1.23 9.88
N SER A 61 -5.40 -2.28 10.26
CA SER A 61 -5.11 -3.64 9.82
C SER A 61 -6.37 -4.28 9.27
N PHE A 62 -6.19 -5.38 8.54
CA PHE A 62 -7.26 -6.13 7.91
C PHE A 62 -7.32 -7.51 8.55
N LEU A 63 -8.51 -8.12 8.58
CA LEU A 63 -8.59 -9.52 9.02
C LEU A 63 -7.67 -10.39 8.15
N ASP A 64 -6.68 -11.00 8.80
CA ASP A 64 -5.74 -11.91 8.17
C ASP A 64 -6.35 -13.30 8.08
N THR A 65 -6.52 -13.78 6.85
CA THR A 65 -7.08 -15.11 6.58
C THR A 65 -6.03 -16.10 6.03
N SER A 66 -4.76 -15.69 5.98
CA SER A 66 -3.65 -16.44 5.39
C SER A 66 -3.34 -17.77 6.10
N THR A 67 -3.85 -17.98 7.32
CA THR A 67 -3.63 -19.21 8.10
C THR A 67 -4.75 -20.25 8.00
N TYR A 68 -5.91 -19.93 7.38
CA TYR A 68 -7.09 -20.80 7.34
C TYR A 68 -7.75 -20.88 5.94
N ASN A 69 -7.01 -21.23 4.88
CA ASN A 69 -7.57 -21.31 3.51
C ASN A 69 -8.39 -20.06 3.10
N ASN A 70 -7.97 -18.88 3.59
CA ASN A 70 -8.67 -17.61 3.45
C ASN A 70 -10.10 -17.53 4.04
N ARG A 71 -10.48 -18.40 4.98
CA ARG A 71 -11.80 -18.40 5.62
C ARG A 71 -11.71 -17.95 7.07
N PHE A 72 -12.35 -16.82 7.38
CA PHE A 72 -12.71 -16.39 8.73
C PHE A 72 -14.21 -16.62 8.90
N GLU A 73 -14.62 -17.57 9.75
CA GLU A 73 -16.04 -17.83 10.05
C GLU A 73 -16.90 -17.90 8.77
N ASP A 74 -16.48 -18.71 7.79
CA ASP A 74 -17.12 -18.87 6.47
C ASP A 74 -17.08 -17.65 5.53
N SER A 75 -16.31 -16.62 5.87
CA SER A 75 -16.09 -15.42 5.05
C SER A 75 -14.65 -15.26 4.57
N CYS A 76 -14.48 -14.83 3.33
CA CYS A 76 -13.19 -14.60 2.67
C CYS A 76 -13.16 -13.17 2.12
N PRO A 77 -12.65 -12.19 2.89
CA PRO A 77 -12.54 -10.81 2.44
C PRO A 77 -11.41 -10.62 1.41
N TYR A 78 -11.64 -9.78 0.41
CA TYR A 78 -10.75 -9.52 -0.71
C TYR A 78 -11.01 -8.13 -1.33
N LYS A 79 -10.15 -7.72 -2.27
CA LYS A 79 -10.24 -6.41 -2.97
C LYS A 79 -10.35 -5.24 -2.00
N PHE A 80 -9.47 -5.17 -1.01
CA PHE A 80 -9.42 -4.05 -0.09
C PHE A 80 -9.07 -2.76 -0.82
N ASN A 81 -9.83 -1.71 -0.56
CA ASN A 81 -9.56 -0.36 -1.03
C ASN A 81 -9.48 0.58 0.16
N LEU A 82 -8.48 1.44 0.18
CA LEU A 82 -8.26 2.39 1.26
C LEU A 82 -7.91 3.77 0.68
N SER A 83 -8.62 4.81 1.13
CA SER A 83 -8.30 6.21 0.83
C SER A 83 -7.78 6.86 2.10
N ILE A 84 -6.58 7.43 2.04
CA ILE A 84 -5.89 8.02 3.19
C ILE A 84 -5.65 9.51 2.96
N PRO A 85 -5.86 10.38 3.96
CA PRO A 85 -5.58 11.81 3.82
C PRO A 85 -4.15 12.10 3.40
N GLU A 86 -4.00 12.90 2.36
CA GLU A 86 -2.71 13.28 1.76
C GLU A 86 -1.77 14.03 2.73
N GLY A 87 -2.34 14.68 3.76
CA GLY A 87 -1.61 15.47 4.77
C GLY A 87 -1.18 14.68 6.00
N LYS A 88 -1.12 13.35 5.92
CA LYS A 88 -0.67 12.47 7.00
C LYS A 88 0.57 11.72 6.58
N LYS A 89 1.46 11.48 7.53
CA LYS A 89 2.54 10.51 7.35
C LYS A 89 1.92 9.12 7.26
N VAL A 90 2.38 8.32 6.30
CA VAL A 90 1.85 6.97 6.10
C VAL A 90 2.99 5.97 6.09
N GLU A 91 2.80 4.88 6.81
CA GLU A 91 3.64 3.70 6.70
C GLU A 91 2.76 2.54 6.25
N ILE A 92 3.11 1.91 5.15
CA ILE A 92 2.45 0.71 4.65
C ILE A 92 3.44 -0.42 4.81
N ASN A 93 3.13 -1.38 5.67
CA ASN A 93 4.02 -2.50 5.97
C ASN A 93 3.24 -3.82 5.95
N GLY A 94 3.95 -4.95 6.02
CA GLY A 94 3.35 -6.28 6.11
C GLY A 94 3.91 -7.25 5.08
N GLU A 95 3.14 -8.29 4.72
CA GLU A 95 3.54 -9.33 3.74
C GLU A 95 2.58 -9.36 2.54
N GLY A 96 2.01 -8.21 2.20
CA GLY A 96 1.06 -8.06 1.10
C GLY A 96 1.64 -8.54 -0.24
N ASN A 97 0.81 -9.22 -1.03
CA ASN A 97 1.23 -9.69 -2.35
C ASN A 97 1.36 -8.55 -3.36
N SER A 98 0.48 -7.56 -3.28
CA SER A 98 0.60 -6.35 -4.09
C SER A 98 -0.11 -5.13 -3.50
N LEU A 99 0.43 -3.96 -3.84
CA LEU A 99 -0.13 -2.65 -3.57
C LEU A 99 -0.29 -1.88 -4.88
N ASP A 100 -1.53 -1.53 -5.23
CA ASP A 100 -1.83 -0.58 -6.30
C ASP A 100 -2.12 0.79 -5.68
N LEU A 101 -1.17 1.72 -5.78
CA LEU A 101 -1.24 3.05 -5.19
C LEU A 101 -1.51 4.12 -6.26
N ALA A 102 -2.63 4.85 -6.15
CA ALA A 102 -2.96 5.96 -7.02
C ALA A 102 -2.89 7.30 -6.26
N LEU A 103 -1.98 8.18 -6.66
CA LEU A 103 -1.73 9.45 -5.99
C LEU A 103 -1.99 10.62 -6.92
N ASP A 104 -2.95 11.46 -6.54
CA ASP A 104 -3.15 12.77 -7.17
C ASP A 104 -2.32 13.86 -6.46
N SER A 105 -2.02 13.65 -5.18
CA SER A 105 -1.24 14.55 -4.34
C SER A 105 -0.73 13.86 -3.08
N ILE A 106 0.36 14.40 -2.52
CA ILE A 106 0.97 13.98 -1.26
C ILE A 106 1.50 15.24 -0.55
N LYS A 107 1.24 15.36 0.75
CA LYS A 107 1.60 16.53 1.58
C LYS A 107 2.41 16.14 2.83
N SER A 108 2.91 14.91 2.87
CA SER A 108 3.74 14.35 3.95
C SER A 108 4.44 13.11 3.44
N ASP A 109 5.56 12.73 4.05
CA ASP A 109 6.36 11.58 3.60
C ASP A 109 5.67 10.25 3.88
N TRP A 110 5.78 9.33 2.92
CA TRP A 110 5.21 7.99 2.98
C TRP A 110 6.31 6.93 2.88
N VAL A 111 6.14 5.83 3.60
CA VAL A 111 7.03 4.67 3.54
C VAL A 111 6.23 3.44 3.17
N ILE A 112 6.76 2.63 2.26
CA ILE A 112 6.21 1.34 1.85
C ILE A 112 7.30 0.30 2.11
N ASP A 113 7.03 -0.64 3.00
CA ASP A 113 8.01 -1.62 3.44
C ASP A 113 7.45 -3.05 3.32
N ASN A 114 8.27 -3.95 2.78
CA ASN A 114 8.03 -5.39 2.70
C ASN A 114 6.76 -5.82 1.93
N ILE A 115 6.23 -4.96 1.05
CA ILE A 115 5.16 -5.33 0.10
C ILE A 115 5.78 -5.88 -1.17
N ASN A 116 5.38 -7.09 -1.60
CA ASN A 116 6.05 -7.79 -2.69
C ASN A 116 6.06 -7.01 -4.01
N ASN A 117 4.89 -6.64 -4.55
CA ASN A 117 4.81 -5.86 -5.79
C ASN A 117 4.11 -4.51 -5.55
N VAL A 118 4.74 -3.41 -5.94
CA VAL A 118 4.21 -2.06 -5.74
C VAL A 118 4.01 -1.37 -7.08
N LYS A 119 2.76 -1.08 -7.43
CA LYS A 119 2.41 -0.29 -8.60
C LYS A 119 1.97 1.10 -8.16
N VAL A 120 2.68 2.13 -8.59
CA VAL A 120 2.33 3.53 -8.30
C VAL A 120 1.84 4.21 -9.57
N ARG A 121 0.69 4.87 -9.49
CA ARG A 121 0.17 5.75 -10.54
C ARG A 121 0.15 7.18 -10.03
N LEU A 122 0.90 8.03 -10.71
CA LEU A 122 1.10 9.44 -10.39
C LEU A 122 0.18 10.32 -11.24
N GLY A 123 -0.56 11.21 -10.60
CA GLY A 123 -1.36 12.24 -11.25
C GLY A 123 -0.49 13.26 -11.98
N LYS A 124 -1.06 13.91 -13.01
CA LYS A 124 -0.34 14.81 -13.94
C LYS A 124 0.46 15.94 -13.29
N SER A 125 0.02 16.41 -12.13
CA SER A 125 0.54 17.61 -11.46
C SER A 125 1.10 17.31 -10.08
N ILE A 126 1.46 16.05 -9.80
CA ILE A 126 1.98 15.67 -8.51
C ILE A 126 3.40 16.23 -8.30
N ASP A 127 3.67 16.68 -7.07
CA ASP A 127 4.98 17.10 -6.58
C ASP A 127 5.48 16.05 -5.59
N VAL A 128 6.39 15.17 -6.04
CA VAL A 128 6.85 14.01 -5.26
C VAL A 128 8.24 13.55 -5.68
N LYS A 129 9.01 13.15 -4.67
CA LYS A 129 10.24 12.39 -4.84
C LYS A 129 9.94 10.92 -4.52
N LEU A 130 10.30 9.99 -5.39
CA LEU A 130 10.14 8.56 -5.11
C LEU A 130 11.51 7.90 -5.12
N GLU A 131 11.80 7.14 -4.07
CA GLU A 131 12.99 6.29 -3.99
C GLU A 131 12.56 4.84 -3.76
N ALA A 132 13.13 3.92 -4.53
CA ALA A 132 12.85 2.49 -4.42
C ALA A 132 14.15 1.73 -4.23
N SER A 133 14.21 0.84 -3.25
CA SER A 133 15.28 -0.13 -3.07
C SER A 133 14.75 -1.51 -3.44
N VAL A 134 15.28 -2.10 -4.51
CA VAL A 134 14.81 -3.36 -5.12
C VAL A 134 15.98 -4.30 -5.40
N TYR A 135 15.68 -5.57 -5.72
CA TYR A 135 16.68 -6.52 -6.24
C TYR A 135 16.73 -6.47 -7.77
N GLY A 136 17.83 -5.96 -8.32
CA GLY A 136 18.06 -5.85 -9.76
C GLY A 136 17.39 -4.63 -10.40
N THR A 137 18.00 -4.11 -11.46
CA THR A 137 17.45 -2.98 -12.24
C THR A 137 16.15 -3.33 -12.96
N GLU A 138 15.97 -4.61 -13.30
CA GLU A 138 14.81 -5.17 -13.97
C GLU A 138 13.53 -5.12 -13.12
N ALA A 139 13.68 -5.02 -11.80
CA ALA A 139 12.57 -4.85 -10.87
C ALA A 139 12.02 -3.41 -10.85
N LEU A 140 12.66 -2.46 -11.54
CA LEU A 140 12.17 -1.09 -11.73
C LEU A 140 11.46 -0.97 -13.09
N GLY A 141 10.14 -0.87 -13.06
CA GLY A 141 9.29 -0.87 -14.25
C GLY A 141 8.43 0.39 -14.41
N GLY A 142 7.52 0.33 -15.38
CA GLY A 142 6.55 1.38 -15.72
C GLY A 142 7.02 2.30 -16.83
N ASN A 143 6.32 3.41 -17.03
CA ASN A 143 6.69 4.43 -18.03
C ASN A 143 7.57 5.55 -17.45
N ALA A 144 7.84 5.54 -16.14
CA ALA A 144 8.72 6.51 -15.50
C ALA A 144 10.20 6.28 -15.85
N LYS A 145 10.97 7.38 -15.92
CA LYS A 145 12.41 7.35 -16.23
C LYS A 145 13.23 7.27 -14.96
N TRP A 146 13.57 6.06 -14.54
CA TRP A 146 14.37 5.81 -13.33
C TRP A 146 15.82 6.31 -13.47
N GLU A 147 16.28 7.06 -12.47
CA GLU A 147 17.70 7.24 -12.20
C GLU A 147 18.15 6.10 -11.27
N THR A 148 19.15 5.31 -11.69
CA THR A 148 19.59 4.14 -10.92
C THR A 148 21.00 4.31 -10.37
N ALA A 149 21.22 3.78 -9.17
CA ALA A 149 22.52 3.65 -8.54
C ALA A 149 22.62 2.30 -7.82
N ASN A 150 23.79 1.68 -7.85
CA ASN A 150 24.04 0.46 -7.08
C ASN A 150 24.16 0.80 -5.59
N ILE A 151 23.64 -0.08 -4.73
CA ILE A 151 23.83 0.05 -3.28
C ILE A 151 25.15 -0.66 -2.93
N GLU A 152 26.17 0.12 -2.58
CA GLU A 152 27.48 -0.40 -2.16
C GLU A 152 27.39 -0.97 -0.74
N ASN A 153 26.82 -2.18 -0.61
CA ASN A 153 26.84 -2.91 0.64
C ASN A 153 27.13 -4.40 0.38
N VAL A 154 28.13 -4.96 1.08
CA VAL A 154 28.71 -6.28 0.79
C VAL A 154 27.74 -7.43 1.09
N GLU A 155 26.74 -7.18 1.95
CA GLU A 155 25.70 -8.15 2.30
C GLU A 155 24.51 -8.17 1.31
N GLU A 156 24.35 -7.13 0.49
CA GLU A 156 23.16 -6.92 -0.36
C GLU A 156 23.52 -6.98 -1.85
N ILE A 157 24.22 -8.06 -2.23
CA ILE A 157 24.61 -8.31 -3.62
C ILE A 157 23.37 -8.20 -4.51
N ASN A 158 23.42 -7.30 -5.50
CA ASN A 158 22.37 -6.98 -6.49
C ASN A 158 21.23 -6.06 -6.02
N LYS A 159 21.29 -5.43 -4.84
CA LYS A 159 20.33 -4.36 -4.55
C LYS A 159 20.65 -3.08 -5.34
N VAL A 160 19.60 -2.52 -5.91
CA VAL A 160 19.63 -1.31 -6.73
C VAL A 160 18.71 -0.28 -6.12
N LYS A 161 19.16 0.98 -6.10
CA LYS A 161 18.33 2.13 -5.76
C LYS A 161 17.84 2.81 -7.03
N GLY A 162 16.52 2.88 -7.19
CA GLY A 162 15.85 3.70 -8.19
C GLY A 162 15.38 5.01 -7.59
N LYS A 163 15.51 6.12 -8.33
CA LYS A 163 15.03 7.44 -7.92
C LYS A 163 14.25 8.11 -9.06
N LEU A 164 13.19 8.82 -8.68
CA LEU A 164 12.36 9.66 -9.55
C LEU A 164 12.04 10.97 -8.83
N VAL A 165 11.96 12.06 -9.58
CA VAL A 165 11.50 13.37 -9.05
C VAL A 165 10.50 13.97 -10.03
N TYR A 166 9.32 14.31 -9.53
CA TYR A 166 8.28 15.06 -10.23
C TYR A 166 7.98 16.34 -9.46
N GLY A 167 7.86 17.47 -10.16
CA GLY A 167 7.75 18.77 -9.52
C GLY A 167 9.05 19.17 -8.80
N GLU A 168 8.94 19.68 -7.58
CA GLU A 168 10.07 20.07 -6.74
C GLU A 168 10.58 18.92 -5.85
N GLY A 169 9.81 17.83 -5.73
CA GLY A 169 10.10 16.69 -4.87
C GLY A 169 9.98 16.99 -3.38
N LYS A 170 9.05 17.86 -2.97
CA LYS A 170 8.94 18.34 -1.57
C LYS A 170 8.67 17.24 -0.53
N ASN A 171 7.85 16.26 -0.90
CA ASN A 171 7.54 15.10 -0.05
C ASN A 171 8.05 13.83 -0.73
N SER A 172 8.43 12.83 0.07
CA SER A 172 8.96 11.57 -0.44
C SER A 172 8.01 10.39 -0.30
N ILE A 173 8.20 9.42 -1.20
CA ILE A 173 7.73 8.05 -1.03
C ILE A 173 8.96 7.16 -1.08
N ASP A 174 9.25 6.49 0.03
CA ASP A 174 10.35 5.54 0.14
C ASP A 174 9.77 4.12 0.08
N ILE A 175 10.25 3.32 -0.89
CA ILE A 175 9.78 1.96 -1.14
C ILE A 175 10.93 0.99 -0.90
N ILE A 176 10.74 0.06 0.02
CA ILE A 176 11.69 -0.99 0.36
C ILE A 176 11.00 -2.32 0.09
N THR A 177 11.43 -3.03 -0.95
CA THR A 177 10.81 -4.31 -1.33
C THR A 177 11.83 -5.27 -1.93
N ASN A 178 11.51 -6.55 -1.85
CA ASN A 178 12.26 -7.61 -2.52
C ASN A 178 11.65 -7.98 -3.89
N GLY A 179 10.49 -7.44 -4.25
CA GLY A 179 9.86 -7.64 -5.55
C GLY A 179 9.91 -6.40 -6.44
N GLU A 180 8.90 -6.24 -7.29
CA GLU A 180 8.90 -5.25 -8.37
C GLU A 180 8.24 -3.92 -7.96
N VAL A 181 8.76 -2.83 -8.52
CA VAL A 181 8.20 -1.48 -8.40
C VAL A 181 7.92 -0.91 -9.79
N GLU A 182 6.66 -0.69 -10.10
CA GLU A 182 6.20 -0.09 -11.35
C GLU A 182 5.67 1.32 -11.11
N VAL A 183 6.26 2.35 -11.73
CA VAL A 183 5.76 3.74 -11.62
C VAL A 183 5.23 4.21 -12.97
N ASN A 184 3.96 4.61 -12.99
CA ASN A 184 3.30 5.17 -14.16
C ASN A 184 2.87 6.61 -13.94
N THR A 185 3.23 7.49 -14.85
CA THR A 185 2.70 8.84 -14.93
C THR A 185 1.51 8.88 -15.87
N LEU A 186 0.47 9.60 -15.48
CA LEU A 186 -0.58 10.02 -16.40
C LEU A 186 -0.02 11.20 -17.22
N GLU A 187 0.09 11.04 -18.54
CA GLU A 187 0.39 12.13 -19.49
C GLU A 187 -0.84 13.03 -19.68
#